data_AF-A0A351XK18-F1
#
_entry.id   AF-A0A351XK18-F1
#
_cell.length_a   1.000
_cell.length_b   1.000
_cell.length_c   1.000
_cell.angle_alpha   90.00
_cell.angle_beta   90.00
_cell.angle_gamma   90.00
#
_symmetry.space_group_name_H-M   'P 1'
#
loop_
_entity.id
_entity.type
_entity.pdbx_description
1 polymer ?
#
loop_
_entity_poly.entity_id
_entity_poly.type
_entity_poly.pdbx_seq_one_letter_code
_entity_poly.pdbx_strand_id
1 'polypeptide(L)'
;SADFTFYGGLYRGVNLISVPEAHFDLEYYGGPGIMVTPKPCDCGAAFEIISYVKNADENFTVLYSIYDADGKEVGSACRPADDTSVKICVPDAKKWDIDSPYLYTVVARLQRRNETYDEVEVRAGVRSFSCDPDKGFIINGVQTPLRGVSRHQDQLYKGNALSREDHFKDVRIIKELGANTIRLAHYQHSQDFYDACDELGFAVWAEIPFISIMNKDPDAHKNCISQLKELIVQNYNHPSIFFWGISNEILIGGISEKLVENHKELNALAKEMDPTRLTTIAHVSMTPIEGPMHKITDIESYNHYFGWYGGKMEDNGPWLDNFHKIHPDICLGLSEYGCEGIITYHGPNPACKDYSEEYQALYHEHMAKVLDERPWIWSSHVWNMFDFGCAARNEGGVAGRNNKGLVTMDRKIKKDSYYIYKAYWNKEPMVHLCGKRYAQRAGQTTQIRVYSNQPEVTLYLNGSQIDKKSADKVFVFEVALEDGINIIRAEAGDLKDTMTLEKVAKEPDIYVLPEVNERAEGVANWFSTIGDMDLKAPMEFPEGMFSIKDSMGEIANNPEAFEIVSKAFKLAMNMELKPGEGMWDMMKSMTMESIGEMAGSMMPDGFIESVNAKLIKIKK
;
A
#
# COMPACT_ATOMS: atom_id res chain seq x y z
N SER A 1 -17.31 -4.12 -2.32
CA SER A 1 -16.73 -3.55 -3.55
C SER A 1 -15.26 -3.36 -3.29
N ALA A 2 -14.35 -3.76 -4.18
CA ALA A 2 -12.92 -3.53 -4.00
C ALA A 2 -12.16 -3.69 -5.33
N ASP A 3 -10.96 -3.13 -5.42
CA ASP A 3 -10.08 -3.16 -6.59
C ASP A 3 -9.17 -4.40 -6.62
N PHE A 4 -9.66 -5.59 -6.27
CA PHE A 4 -8.89 -6.84 -6.38
C PHE A 4 -9.82 -8.03 -6.66
N THR A 5 -9.26 -9.08 -7.25
CA THR A 5 -10.02 -10.28 -7.60
C THR A 5 -10.33 -11.12 -6.36
N PHE A 6 -11.61 -11.46 -6.17
CA PHE A 6 -12.03 -12.38 -5.11
C PHE A 6 -11.89 -13.83 -5.60
N TYR A 7 -10.67 -14.35 -5.55
CA TYR A 7 -10.39 -15.73 -5.96
C TYR A 7 -11.13 -16.74 -5.07
N GLY A 8 -12.00 -17.56 -5.69
CA GLY A 8 -12.75 -18.61 -4.99
C GLY A 8 -12.01 -19.95 -4.95
N GLY A 9 -12.11 -20.67 -3.82
CA GLY A 9 -11.56 -22.03 -3.66
C GLY A 9 -10.86 -22.25 -2.31
N LEU A 10 -10.29 -23.44 -2.13
CA LEU A 10 -9.50 -23.83 -0.94
C LEU A 10 -8.02 -23.43 -1.13
N TYR A 11 -7.74 -22.14 -1.14
CA TYR A 11 -6.45 -21.59 -1.58
C TYR A 11 -5.30 -21.66 -0.54
N ARG A 12 -5.55 -22.13 0.69
CA ARG A 12 -4.55 -22.25 1.77
C ARG A 12 -4.32 -23.69 2.29
N GLY A 13 -4.88 -24.68 1.60
CA GLY A 13 -4.84 -26.08 2.06
C GLY A 13 -5.87 -26.41 3.14
N VAL A 14 -5.92 -27.68 3.54
CA VAL A 14 -6.81 -28.24 4.56
C VAL A 14 -6.04 -29.31 5.33
N ASN A 15 -6.14 -29.29 6.66
CA ASN A 15 -5.50 -30.26 7.54
C ASN A 15 -6.56 -31.08 8.30
N LEU A 16 -6.22 -32.33 8.63
CA LEU A 16 -6.97 -33.14 9.59
C LEU A 16 -6.18 -33.15 10.91
N ILE A 17 -6.81 -32.67 12.00
CA ILE A 17 -6.21 -32.63 13.33
C ILE A 17 -6.82 -33.77 14.15
N SER A 18 -5.98 -34.67 14.66
CA SER A 18 -6.38 -35.76 15.55
C SER A 18 -5.83 -35.49 16.94
N VAL A 19 -6.72 -35.31 17.92
CA VAL A 19 -6.37 -34.99 19.31
C VAL A 19 -7.07 -35.94 20.27
N PRO A 20 -6.53 -36.15 21.48
CA PRO A 20 -7.26 -36.83 22.56
C PRO A 20 -8.50 -36.03 23.01
N GLU A 21 -9.34 -36.67 23.82
CA GLU A 21 -10.56 -36.05 24.35
C GLU A 21 -10.27 -34.74 25.11
N ALA A 22 -9.26 -34.76 25.98
CA ALA A 22 -8.71 -33.58 26.63
C ALA A 22 -7.58 -32.98 25.79
N HIS A 23 -7.75 -31.76 25.30
CA HIS A 23 -6.84 -31.11 24.34
C HIS A 23 -6.92 -29.57 24.48
N PHE A 24 -5.98 -28.86 23.86
CA PHE A 24 -6.05 -27.40 23.74
C PHE A 24 -7.17 -26.97 22.78
N ASP A 25 -7.81 -25.83 23.02
CA ASP A 25 -9.00 -25.40 22.28
C ASP A 25 -8.72 -25.19 20.79
N LEU A 26 -9.46 -25.92 19.94
CA LEU A 26 -9.43 -25.82 18.47
C LEU A 26 -10.68 -25.12 17.89
N GLU A 27 -11.66 -24.77 18.73
CA GLU A 27 -12.99 -24.32 18.33
C GLU A 27 -13.17 -22.81 18.46
N TYR A 28 -12.35 -22.13 19.27
CA TYR A 28 -12.45 -20.69 19.49
C TYR A 28 -11.83 -19.89 18.34
N TYR A 29 -12.67 -19.50 17.37
CA TYR A 29 -12.32 -18.65 16.22
C TYR A 29 -11.07 -19.12 15.43
N GLY A 30 -10.79 -20.43 15.43
CA GLY A 30 -9.62 -21.02 14.76
C GLY A 30 -8.27 -20.64 15.38
N GLY A 31 -8.26 -20.19 16.64
CA GLY A 31 -7.04 -19.82 17.35
C GLY A 31 -6.12 -20.99 17.71
N PRO A 32 -4.89 -20.71 18.16
CA PRO A 32 -3.89 -21.73 18.49
C PRO A 32 -4.06 -22.37 19.88
N GLY A 33 -5.14 -22.07 20.61
CA GLY A 33 -5.36 -22.57 21.98
C GLY A 33 -4.42 -21.96 23.04
N ILE A 34 -3.54 -21.03 22.67
CA ILE A 34 -2.60 -20.34 23.56
C ILE A 34 -2.42 -18.87 23.16
N MET A 35 -2.39 -17.99 24.16
CA MET A 35 -2.14 -16.56 24.01
C MET A 35 -0.94 -16.17 24.87
N VAL A 36 0.03 -15.49 24.26
CA VAL A 36 1.29 -15.09 24.89
C VAL A 36 1.48 -13.58 24.74
N THR A 37 1.65 -12.89 25.87
CA THR A 37 1.87 -11.44 25.93
C THR A 37 3.22 -11.13 26.58
N PRO A 38 4.31 -11.05 25.79
CA PRO A 38 5.63 -10.68 26.32
C PRO A 38 5.73 -9.17 26.56
N LYS A 39 6.21 -8.78 27.74
CA LYS A 39 6.44 -7.37 28.11
C LYS A 39 7.85 -7.20 28.70
N PRO A 40 8.64 -6.22 28.22
CA PRO A 40 9.84 -5.80 28.93
C PRO A 40 9.50 -5.36 30.36
N CYS A 41 10.29 -5.79 31.35
CA CYS A 41 10.10 -5.49 32.78
C CYS A 41 11.46 -5.38 33.49
N ASP A 42 11.45 -4.99 34.78
CA ASP A 42 12.64 -5.05 35.65
C ASP A 42 13.24 -6.47 35.76
N CYS A 43 12.42 -7.49 35.50
CA CYS A 43 12.80 -8.90 35.47
C CYS A 43 13.48 -9.34 34.16
N GLY A 44 13.78 -8.43 33.23
CA GLY A 44 14.13 -8.76 31.84
C GLY A 44 12.86 -8.70 30.99
N ALA A 45 12.17 -9.84 30.85
CA ALA A 45 10.84 -9.89 30.25
C ALA A 45 9.86 -10.76 31.04
N ALA A 46 8.62 -10.31 31.12
CA ALA A 46 7.51 -11.09 31.62
C ALA A 46 6.69 -11.64 30.46
N PHE A 47 6.54 -12.96 30.42
CA PHE A 47 5.63 -13.65 29.51
C PHE A 47 4.35 -13.95 30.28
N GLU A 48 3.31 -13.18 30.03
CA GLU A 48 1.95 -13.48 30.49
C GLU A 48 1.35 -14.48 29.49
N ILE A 49 1.02 -15.68 29.96
CA ILE A 49 0.57 -16.81 29.13
C ILE A 49 -0.78 -17.27 29.64
N ILE A 50 -1.71 -17.48 28.71
CA ILE A 50 -3.01 -18.11 28.97
C ILE A 50 -3.21 -19.18 27.90
N SER A 51 -3.55 -20.40 28.31
CA SER A 51 -3.97 -21.46 27.38
C SER A 51 -5.41 -21.86 27.64
N TYR A 52 -6.09 -22.32 26.61
CA TYR A 52 -7.49 -22.71 26.66
C TYR A 52 -7.57 -24.22 26.46
N VAL A 53 -8.18 -24.94 27.40
CA VAL A 53 -8.19 -26.41 27.43
C VAL A 53 -9.64 -26.90 27.41
N LYS A 54 -9.90 -27.96 26.65
CA LYS A 54 -11.19 -28.65 26.53
C LYS A 54 -11.13 -29.98 27.25
N ASN A 55 -12.23 -30.33 27.93
CA ASN A 55 -12.48 -31.65 28.53
C ASN A 55 -11.37 -32.18 29.46
N ALA A 56 -10.60 -31.30 30.10
CA ALA A 56 -9.65 -31.69 31.12
C ALA A 56 -10.35 -31.88 32.49
N ASP A 57 -9.91 -32.89 33.24
CA ASP A 57 -10.27 -33.13 34.64
C ASP A 57 -9.18 -32.64 35.61
N GLU A 58 -9.41 -32.73 36.91
CA GLU A 58 -8.49 -32.26 37.96
C GLU A 58 -7.13 -32.98 38.00
N ASN A 59 -6.96 -34.06 37.24
CA ASN A 59 -5.69 -34.77 37.12
C ASN A 59 -4.81 -34.22 35.99
N PHE A 60 -5.28 -33.21 35.26
CA PHE A 60 -4.52 -32.55 34.21
C PHE A 60 -3.86 -31.27 34.71
N THR A 61 -2.64 -31.05 34.23
CA THR A 61 -1.87 -29.81 34.42
C THR A 61 -1.36 -29.33 33.08
N VAL A 62 -1.07 -28.04 32.96
CA VAL A 62 -0.36 -27.46 31.82
C VAL A 62 1.05 -27.12 32.24
N LEU A 63 2.03 -27.73 31.57
CA LEU A 63 3.46 -27.43 31.73
C LEU A 63 3.87 -26.43 30.65
N TYR A 64 4.36 -25.27 31.08
CA TYR A 64 4.86 -24.23 30.19
C TYR A 64 6.38 -24.23 30.19
N SER A 65 6.97 -24.15 28.99
CA SER A 65 8.40 -23.94 28.78
C SER A 65 8.61 -22.81 27.77
N ILE A 66 9.60 -21.95 28.04
CA ILE A 66 10.06 -20.89 27.14
C ILE A 66 11.47 -21.25 26.70
N TYR A 67 11.68 -21.39 25.41
CA TYR A 67 12.98 -21.67 24.81
C TYR A 67 13.53 -20.43 24.13
N ASP A 68 14.83 -20.20 24.28
CA ASP A 68 15.56 -19.21 23.51
C ASP A 68 15.82 -19.67 22.06
N ALA A 69 16.41 -18.80 21.23
CA ALA A 69 16.66 -19.10 19.82
C ALA A 69 17.65 -20.27 19.58
N ASP A 70 18.44 -20.64 20.60
CA ASP A 70 19.37 -21.77 20.55
C ASP A 70 18.72 -23.08 21.06
N GLY A 71 17.42 -23.03 21.41
CA GLY A 71 16.65 -24.18 21.90
C GLY A 71 16.86 -24.49 23.38
N LYS A 72 17.45 -23.57 24.15
CA LYS A 72 17.65 -23.76 25.60
C LYS A 72 16.43 -23.26 26.37
N GLU A 73 15.93 -24.04 27.32
CA GLU A 73 14.88 -23.59 28.22
C GLU A 73 15.39 -22.45 29.13
N VAL A 74 14.70 -21.31 29.08
CA VAL A 74 15.03 -20.08 29.83
C VAL A 74 13.95 -19.67 30.83
N GLY A 75 12.81 -20.37 30.84
CA GLY A 75 11.76 -20.18 31.82
C GLY A 75 10.74 -21.30 31.74
N SER A 76 10.13 -21.64 32.88
CA SER A 76 9.06 -22.64 32.93
C SER A 76 8.11 -22.40 34.09
N ALA A 77 6.91 -22.94 33.98
CA ALA A 77 5.92 -22.96 35.04
C ALA A 77 4.93 -24.12 34.86
N CYS A 78 4.14 -24.41 35.90
CA CYS A 78 3.07 -25.40 35.85
C CYS A 78 1.79 -24.80 36.44
N ARG A 79 0.65 -25.15 35.85
CA ARG A 79 -0.67 -24.74 36.29
C ARG A 79 -1.67 -25.90 36.24
N PRO A 80 -2.71 -25.92 37.10
CA PRO A 80 -3.90 -26.73 36.85
C PRO A 80 -4.52 -26.43 35.49
N ALA A 81 -5.14 -27.42 34.84
CA ALA A 81 -5.76 -27.23 33.53
C ALA A 81 -7.01 -26.34 33.55
N ASP A 82 -7.61 -26.08 34.71
CA ASP A 82 -8.76 -25.19 34.93
C ASP A 82 -8.39 -23.76 35.40
N ASP A 83 -7.11 -23.50 35.69
CA ASP A 83 -6.55 -22.18 36.00
C ASP A 83 -5.18 -21.99 35.33
N THR A 84 -5.22 -21.77 34.01
CA THR A 84 -4.05 -21.81 33.12
C THR A 84 -3.24 -20.51 33.08
N SER A 85 -3.74 -19.42 33.64
CA SER A 85 -3.07 -18.12 33.57
C SER A 85 -1.76 -18.13 34.37
N VAL A 86 -0.66 -17.74 33.73
CA VAL A 86 0.66 -17.72 34.37
C VAL A 86 1.53 -16.57 33.86
N LYS A 87 2.40 -16.08 34.74
CA LYS A 87 3.46 -15.13 34.40
C LYS A 87 4.81 -15.80 34.62
N ILE A 88 5.63 -15.87 33.58
CA ILE A 88 6.99 -16.42 33.62
C ILE A 88 7.98 -15.29 33.36
N CYS A 89 8.97 -15.12 34.24
CA CYS A 89 10.02 -14.13 34.06
C CYS A 89 11.23 -14.76 33.37
N VAL A 90 11.69 -14.14 32.28
CA VAL A 90 12.92 -14.50 31.58
C VAL A 90 13.96 -13.40 31.85
N PRO A 91 14.99 -13.68 32.68
CA PRO A 91 16.07 -12.73 32.94
C PRO A 91 16.89 -12.46 31.68
N ASP A 92 17.46 -11.26 31.57
CA ASP A 92 18.32 -10.84 30.46
C ASP A 92 17.70 -11.08 29.08
N ALA A 93 16.37 -10.92 28.98
CA ALA A 93 15.63 -11.19 27.77
C ALA A 93 16.11 -10.33 26.58
N LYS A 94 16.36 -10.98 25.45
CA LYS A 94 16.69 -10.32 24.19
C LYS A 94 15.40 -9.78 23.57
N LYS A 95 15.41 -8.51 23.20
CA LYS A 95 14.26 -7.86 22.58
C LYS A 95 14.14 -8.28 21.11
N TRP A 96 12.89 -8.40 20.66
CA TRP A 96 12.58 -8.39 19.24
C TRP A 96 12.64 -6.95 18.74
N ASP A 97 13.30 -6.75 17.61
CA ASP A 97 13.37 -5.48 16.88
C ASP A 97 13.35 -5.76 15.38
N ILE A 98 13.05 -4.74 14.56
CA ILE A 98 13.00 -4.86 13.09
C ILE A 98 14.38 -5.25 12.52
N ASP A 99 15.44 -4.66 13.07
CA ASP A 99 16.83 -4.93 12.65
C ASP A 99 17.43 -6.16 13.40
N SER A 100 16.78 -6.62 14.47
CA SER A 100 17.20 -7.78 15.27
C SER A 100 15.99 -8.58 15.75
N PRO A 101 15.34 -9.35 14.85
CA PRO A 101 14.07 -10.02 15.11
C PRO A 101 14.22 -11.28 15.99
N TYR A 102 14.63 -11.10 17.24
CA TYR A 102 14.85 -12.21 18.17
C TYR A 102 13.52 -12.85 18.59
N LEU A 103 13.40 -14.16 18.39
CA LEU A 103 12.21 -14.94 18.72
C LEU A 103 12.51 -15.95 19.83
N TYR A 104 11.59 -16.04 20.78
CA TYR A 104 11.46 -17.14 21.71
C TYR A 104 10.40 -18.11 21.22
N THR A 105 10.47 -19.34 21.71
CA THR A 105 9.42 -20.36 21.51
C THR A 105 8.75 -20.65 22.84
N VAL A 106 7.42 -20.53 22.90
CA VAL A 106 6.61 -20.84 24.08
C VAL A 106 5.82 -22.10 23.80
N VAL A 107 6.05 -23.12 24.63
CA VAL A 107 5.39 -24.43 24.54
C VAL A 107 4.48 -24.62 25.75
N ALA A 108 3.25 -25.07 25.51
CA ALA A 108 2.33 -25.54 26.54
C ALA A 108 2.01 -27.03 26.30
N ARG A 109 2.25 -27.85 27.32
CA ARG A 109 1.98 -29.30 27.31
C ARG A 109 0.85 -29.63 28.26
N LEU A 110 -0.22 -30.22 27.76
CA LEU A 110 -1.29 -30.77 28.58
C LEU A 110 -0.86 -32.13 29.11
N GLN A 111 -0.66 -32.21 30.42
CA GLN A 111 0.00 -33.33 31.09
C GLN A 111 -0.96 -34.02 32.05
N ARG A 112 -1.01 -35.37 31.99
CA ARG A 112 -1.66 -36.20 32.99
C ARG A 112 -0.64 -37.17 33.58
N ARG A 113 -0.32 -37.01 34.88
CA ARG A 113 0.73 -37.81 35.53
C ARG A 113 2.05 -37.71 34.73
N ASN A 114 2.56 -38.83 34.21
CA ASN A 114 3.82 -38.89 33.46
C ASN A 114 3.62 -38.97 31.93
N GLU A 115 2.42 -38.63 31.43
CA GLU A 115 2.08 -38.65 30.00
C GLU A 115 1.64 -37.26 29.50
N THR A 116 2.26 -36.81 28.40
CA THR A 116 1.83 -35.63 27.66
C THR A 116 0.73 -36.03 26.69
N TYR A 117 -0.45 -35.44 26.84
CA TYR A 117 -1.63 -35.74 26.04
C TYR A 117 -1.68 -34.86 24.78
N ASP A 118 -1.38 -33.58 24.94
CA ASP A 118 -1.45 -32.60 23.86
C ASP A 118 -0.36 -31.53 24.05
N GLU A 119 0.03 -30.88 22.96
CA GLU A 119 1.08 -29.86 22.94
C GLU A 119 0.74 -28.78 21.91
N VAL A 120 0.83 -27.52 22.32
CA VAL A 120 0.79 -26.37 21.41
C VAL A 120 2.05 -25.53 21.59
N GLU A 121 2.50 -24.96 20.49
CA GLU A 121 3.70 -24.13 20.42
C GLU A 121 3.42 -22.86 19.64
N VAL A 122 3.90 -21.72 20.14
CA VAL A 122 3.89 -20.44 19.42
C VAL A 122 5.23 -19.74 19.59
N ARG A 123 5.63 -18.99 18.56
CA ARG A 123 6.77 -18.07 18.66
C ARG A 123 6.31 -16.73 19.20
N ALA A 124 7.18 -16.07 19.95
CA ALA A 124 6.89 -14.78 20.57
C ALA A 124 8.14 -13.89 20.60
N GLY A 125 7.94 -12.59 20.45
CA GLY A 125 9.00 -11.58 20.51
C GLY A 125 8.76 -10.56 21.61
N VAL A 126 9.80 -10.22 22.38
CA VAL A 126 9.73 -9.23 23.46
C VAL A 126 9.95 -7.84 22.89
N ARG A 127 8.91 -7.01 22.83
CA ARG A 127 9.03 -5.62 22.34
C ARG A 127 7.98 -4.71 22.97
N SER A 128 8.29 -3.43 23.01
CA SER A 128 7.35 -2.35 23.35
C SER A 128 7.36 -1.31 22.24
N PHE A 129 6.24 -0.65 21.99
CA PHE A 129 6.17 0.40 20.98
C PHE A 129 5.12 1.45 21.31
N SER A 130 5.20 2.58 20.61
CA SER A 130 4.23 3.67 20.66
C SER A 130 4.28 4.47 19.36
N CYS A 131 3.23 5.23 19.08
CA CYS A 131 3.25 6.30 18.08
C CYS A 131 3.08 7.64 18.80
N ASP A 132 3.84 8.64 18.36
CA ASP A 132 3.81 10.01 18.86
C ASP A 132 3.53 10.93 17.65
N PRO A 133 2.58 11.88 17.72
CA PRO A 133 2.21 12.70 16.57
C PRO A 133 3.37 13.51 15.96
N ASP A 134 4.38 13.87 16.76
CA ASP A 134 5.52 14.70 16.34
C ASP A 134 6.78 13.89 16.07
N LYS A 135 6.87 12.67 16.62
CA LYS A 135 8.07 11.80 16.49
C LYS A 135 7.82 10.56 15.64
N GLY A 136 6.59 10.30 15.23
CA GLY A 136 6.20 9.11 14.49
C GLY A 136 6.28 7.85 15.34
N PHE A 137 6.69 6.74 14.72
CA PHE A 137 6.75 5.43 15.35
C PHE A 137 8.01 5.24 16.20
N ILE A 138 7.84 4.64 17.38
CA ILE A 138 8.90 4.35 18.34
C ILE A 138 8.81 2.88 18.73
N ILE A 139 9.91 2.13 18.56
CA ILE A 139 10.04 0.75 19.03
C ILE A 139 11.21 0.66 20.02
N ASN A 140 10.99 -0.03 21.14
CA ASN A 140 11.99 -0.22 22.19
C ASN A 140 12.65 1.08 22.70
N GLY A 141 11.96 2.22 22.57
CA GLY A 141 12.45 3.55 22.95
C GLY A 141 13.20 4.31 21.86
N VAL A 142 13.34 3.74 20.65
CA VAL A 142 14.05 4.33 19.51
C VAL A 142 13.05 4.77 18.43
N GLN A 143 13.13 6.03 18.03
CA GLN A 143 12.36 6.55 16.88
C GLN A 143 12.80 5.81 15.62
N THR A 144 11.85 5.16 14.96
CA THR A 144 12.09 4.31 13.80
C THR A 144 11.01 4.60 12.78
N PRO A 145 11.17 5.61 11.91
CA PRO A 145 10.17 5.95 10.90
C PRO A 145 9.81 4.71 10.08
N LEU A 146 8.52 4.34 10.05
CA LEU A 146 8.08 3.19 9.29
C LEU A 146 7.93 3.59 7.82
N ARG A 147 8.73 2.99 6.95
CA ARG A 147 8.76 3.20 5.51
C ARG A 147 8.72 1.86 4.81
N GLY A 148 7.70 1.63 4.01
CA GLY A 148 7.52 0.34 3.38
C GLY A 148 6.42 0.30 2.35
N VAL A 149 5.79 -0.87 2.24
CA VAL A 149 4.96 -1.23 1.09
C VAL A 149 3.71 -1.96 1.54
N SER A 150 2.66 -1.90 0.73
CA SER A 150 1.54 -2.82 0.82
C SER A 150 1.83 -4.08 -0.01
N ARG A 151 1.16 -5.20 0.31
CA ARG A 151 1.29 -6.46 -0.44
C ARG A 151 -0.04 -7.20 -0.53
N HIS A 152 -0.47 -7.57 -1.73
CA HIS A 152 -1.58 -8.51 -1.97
C HIS A 152 -1.12 -9.98 -2.01
N GLN A 153 -2.03 -10.93 -1.74
CA GLN A 153 -1.71 -12.35 -1.62
C GLN A 153 -1.78 -13.19 -2.89
N ASP A 154 -1.59 -12.57 -4.05
CA ASP A 154 -1.67 -13.25 -5.34
C ASP A 154 -0.35 -13.23 -6.13
N GLN A 155 -0.27 -14.11 -7.12
CA GLN A 155 0.84 -14.18 -8.06
C GLN A 155 0.33 -14.60 -9.44
N LEU A 156 1.06 -14.19 -10.48
CA LEU A 156 0.69 -14.42 -11.88
C LEU A 156 0.33 -15.90 -12.13
N TYR A 157 -0.88 -16.12 -12.64
CA TYR A 157 -1.47 -17.44 -12.96
C TYR A 157 -1.59 -18.45 -11.81
N LYS A 158 -1.25 -18.09 -10.58
CA LYS A 158 -1.56 -18.86 -9.36
C LYS A 158 -2.83 -18.37 -8.67
N GLY A 159 -3.28 -17.14 -8.98
CA GLY A 159 -4.27 -16.45 -8.15
C GLY A 159 -3.70 -16.31 -6.74
N ASN A 160 -4.51 -16.59 -5.72
CA ASN A 160 -4.09 -16.60 -4.31
C ASN A 160 -3.67 -17.97 -3.76
N ALA A 161 -3.54 -19.00 -4.61
CA ALA A 161 -3.10 -20.34 -4.20
C ALA A 161 -1.57 -20.41 -4.09
N LEU A 162 -1.02 -19.69 -3.11
CA LEU A 162 0.42 -19.54 -2.90
C LEU A 162 0.98 -20.59 -1.94
N SER A 163 2.22 -20.97 -2.16
CA SER A 163 2.99 -21.83 -1.25
C SER A 163 3.72 -21.00 -0.19
N ARG A 164 4.18 -21.66 0.89
CA ARG A 164 5.10 -21.07 1.87
C ARG A 164 6.32 -20.43 1.20
N GLU A 165 6.89 -21.07 0.18
CA GLU A 165 8.04 -20.54 -0.54
C GLU A 165 7.72 -19.23 -1.27
N ASP A 166 6.54 -19.12 -1.89
CA ASP A 166 6.09 -17.88 -2.53
C ASP A 166 5.96 -16.73 -1.52
N HIS A 167 5.44 -17.02 -0.32
CA HIS A 167 5.35 -16.05 0.78
C HIS A 167 6.72 -15.57 1.24
N PHE A 168 7.64 -16.48 1.53
CA PHE A 168 9.00 -16.13 1.95
C PHE A 168 9.78 -15.41 0.84
N LYS A 169 9.54 -15.75 -0.42
CA LYS A 169 10.12 -15.02 -1.57
C LYS A 169 9.68 -13.56 -1.58
N ASP A 170 8.38 -13.30 -1.42
CA ASP A 170 7.86 -11.94 -1.37
C ASP A 170 8.50 -11.14 -0.23
N VAL A 171 8.55 -11.69 0.99
CA VAL A 171 9.15 -11.01 2.15
C VAL A 171 10.65 -10.73 1.94
N ARG A 172 11.40 -11.65 1.32
CA ARG A 172 12.83 -11.42 1.00
C ARG A 172 13.02 -10.30 -0.03
N ILE A 173 12.18 -10.20 -1.05
CA ILE A 173 12.25 -9.09 -2.03
C ILE A 173 11.96 -7.76 -1.33
N ILE A 174 11.02 -7.73 -0.39
CA ILE A 174 10.69 -6.55 0.43
C ILE A 174 11.84 -6.21 1.39
N LYS A 175 12.51 -7.21 2.00
CA LYS A 175 13.69 -6.96 2.84
C LYS A 175 14.85 -6.39 2.03
N GLU A 176 15.08 -6.92 0.84
CA GLU A 176 16.12 -6.43 -0.09
C GLU A 176 15.84 -4.98 -0.56
N LEU A 177 14.58 -4.57 -0.62
CA LEU A 177 14.20 -3.18 -0.87
C LEU A 177 14.64 -2.25 0.27
N GLY A 178 14.80 -2.76 1.49
CA GLY A 178 15.09 -1.98 2.69
C GLY A 178 13.85 -1.52 3.46
N ALA A 179 12.64 -1.96 3.06
CA ALA A 179 11.42 -1.64 3.79
C ALA A 179 11.47 -2.22 5.22
N ASN A 180 10.89 -1.49 6.18
CA ASN A 180 10.79 -1.93 7.58
C ASN A 180 9.35 -2.17 8.05
N THR A 181 8.35 -1.84 7.22
CA THR A 181 6.94 -2.08 7.49
C THR A 181 6.22 -2.68 6.28
N ILE A 182 5.22 -3.51 6.53
CA ILE A 182 4.36 -4.08 5.49
C ILE A 182 2.90 -3.91 5.91
N ARG A 183 2.10 -3.30 5.04
CA ARG A 183 0.64 -3.31 5.16
C ARG A 183 0.07 -4.51 4.41
N LEU A 184 -0.55 -5.43 5.14
CA LEU A 184 -1.16 -6.64 4.59
C LEU A 184 -2.62 -6.40 4.28
N ALA A 185 -2.81 -5.56 3.26
CA ALA A 185 -4.08 -5.18 2.70
C ALA A 185 -4.70 -6.31 1.84
N HIS A 186 -6.01 -6.53 1.82
CA HIS A 186 -7.08 -5.87 2.59
C HIS A 186 -7.82 -6.89 3.46
N TYR A 187 -7.09 -7.86 4.00
CA TYR A 187 -7.66 -9.04 4.64
C TYR A 187 -6.58 -9.76 5.43
N GLN A 188 -6.97 -10.72 6.26
CA GLN A 188 -6.02 -11.60 6.92
C GLN A 188 -5.20 -12.39 5.89
N HIS A 189 -3.86 -12.38 6.03
CA HIS A 189 -2.92 -13.13 5.20
C HIS A 189 -2.64 -14.56 5.72
N SER A 190 -1.82 -15.32 4.99
CA SER A 190 -1.33 -16.64 5.42
C SER A 190 -0.46 -16.53 6.68
N GLN A 191 -0.57 -17.50 7.59
CA GLN A 191 0.33 -17.66 8.74
C GLN A 191 1.80 -17.72 8.30
N ASP A 192 2.09 -18.36 7.17
CA ASP A 192 3.45 -18.41 6.60
C ASP A 192 4.04 -17.02 6.33
N PHE A 193 3.21 -16.04 5.97
CA PHE A 193 3.68 -14.69 5.70
C PHE A 193 3.90 -13.91 7.00
N TYR A 194 3.01 -14.05 7.99
CA TYR A 194 3.21 -13.45 9.31
C TYR A 194 4.45 -14.05 10.01
N ASP A 195 4.64 -15.37 9.90
CA ASP A 195 5.86 -16.08 10.32
C ASP A 195 7.12 -15.49 9.68
N ALA A 196 7.09 -15.26 8.36
CA ALA A 196 8.21 -14.65 7.65
C ALA A 196 8.46 -13.20 8.11
N CYS A 197 7.41 -12.44 8.44
CA CYS A 197 7.53 -11.09 9.01
C CYS A 197 8.16 -11.10 10.41
N ASP A 198 7.78 -12.08 11.25
CA ASP A 198 8.38 -12.26 12.57
C ASP A 198 9.87 -12.59 12.48
N GLU A 199 10.24 -13.49 11.56
CA GLU A 199 11.61 -13.98 11.35
C GLU A 199 12.54 -12.94 10.71
N LEU A 200 12.02 -12.17 9.75
CA LEU A 200 12.83 -11.23 8.96
C LEU A 200 12.74 -9.78 9.47
N GLY A 201 11.89 -9.54 10.48
CA GLY A 201 11.77 -8.26 11.17
C GLY A 201 11.06 -7.21 10.34
N PHE A 202 9.73 -7.14 10.51
CA PHE A 202 8.88 -6.11 9.91
C PHE A 202 7.80 -5.64 10.90
N ALA A 203 7.50 -4.34 10.87
CA ALA A 203 6.30 -3.82 11.52
C ALA A 203 5.08 -4.00 10.60
N VAL A 204 4.16 -4.87 10.99
CA VAL A 204 2.99 -5.28 10.19
C VAL A 204 1.73 -4.55 10.63
N TRP A 205 1.01 -4.03 9.64
CA TRP A 205 -0.40 -3.66 9.73
C TRP A 205 -1.22 -4.77 9.08
N ALA A 206 -2.04 -5.45 9.88
CA ALA A 206 -3.01 -6.44 9.41
C ALA A 206 -4.44 -5.90 9.52
N GLU A 207 -5.31 -6.21 8.56
CA GLU A 207 -6.66 -5.62 8.49
C GLU A 207 -7.75 -6.60 8.04
N ILE A 208 -9.00 -6.24 8.29
CA ILE A 208 -10.19 -6.94 7.77
C ILE A 208 -10.68 -6.32 6.45
N PRO A 209 -11.40 -7.06 5.59
CA PRO A 209 -11.93 -6.55 4.32
C PRO A 209 -13.20 -5.71 4.49
N PHE A 210 -13.24 -4.81 5.48
CA PHE A 210 -14.29 -3.81 5.59
C PHE A 210 -13.94 -2.61 4.70
N ILE A 211 -14.36 -2.66 3.44
CA ILE A 211 -13.76 -1.85 2.37
C ILE A 211 -14.78 -1.18 1.43
N SER A 212 -14.46 0.05 1.01
CA SER A 212 -15.14 0.91 0.01
C SER A 212 -16.58 1.32 0.31
N ILE A 213 -17.50 0.36 0.43
CA ILE A 213 -18.93 0.63 0.60
C ILE A 213 -19.47 -0.24 1.72
N MET A 214 -19.95 0.39 2.79
CA MET A 214 -20.62 -0.35 3.86
C MET A 214 -21.92 -0.98 3.35
N ASN A 215 -22.01 -2.30 3.50
CA ASN A 215 -23.27 -3.01 3.29
C ASN A 215 -24.24 -2.67 4.44
N LYS A 216 -25.47 -2.30 4.09
CA LYS A 216 -26.51 -1.87 5.04
C LYS A 216 -27.14 -3.05 5.81
N ASP A 217 -26.92 -4.28 5.36
CA ASP A 217 -27.38 -5.47 6.06
C ASP A 217 -26.69 -5.59 7.44
N PRO A 218 -27.45 -5.67 8.56
CA PRO A 218 -26.88 -5.87 9.89
C PRO A 218 -25.96 -7.10 10.00
N ASP A 219 -26.21 -8.16 9.22
CA ASP A 219 -25.36 -9.35 9.22
C ASP A 219 -23.98 -9.09 8.59
N ALA A 220 -23.83 -8.06 7.75
CA ALA A 220 -22.53 -7.64 7.25
C ALA A 220 -21.64 -7.07 8.35
N HIS A 221 -22.22 -6.35 9.32
CA HIS A 221 -21.46 -5.86 10.48
C HIS A 221 -21.06 -6.99 11.42
N LYS A 222 -21.95 -7.97 11.63
CA LYS A 222 -21.59 -9.20 12.38
C LYS A 222 -20.45 -9.95 11.71
N ASN A 223 -20.41 -9.97 10.37
CA ASN A 223 -19.29 -10.54 9.64
C ASN A 223 -17.98 -9.76 9.87
N CYS A 224 -18.02 -8.42 9.91
CA CYS A 224 -16.84 -7.61 10.25
C CYS A 224 -16.33 -7.92 11.67
N ILE A 225 -17.25 -8.03 12.64
CA ILE A 225 -16.94 -8.43 14.01
C ILE A 225 -16.29 -9.82 14.04
N SER A 226 -16.87 -10.80 13.33
CA SER A 226 -16.32 -12.16 13.27
C SER A 226 -14.91 -12.18 12.70
N GLN A 227 -14.70 -11.51 11.55
CA GLN A 227 -13.39 -11.45 10.91
C GLN A 227 -12.35 -10.72 11.76
N LEU A 228 -12.74 -9.68 12.50
CA LEU A 228 -11.82 -9.00 13.43
C LEU A 228 -11.45 -9.89 14.61
N LYS A 229 -12.41 -10.65 15.16
CA LYS A 229 -12.15 -11.66 16.20
C LYS A 229 -11.19 -12.73 15.71
N GLU A 230 -11.46 -13.31 14.54
CA GLU A 230 -10.60 -14.32 13.91
C GLU A 230 -9.20 -13.77 13.64
N LEU A 231 -9.10 -12.57 13.07
CA LEU A 231 -7.83 -11.89 12.81
C LEU A 231 -7.02 -11.71 14.11
N ILE A 232 -7.62 -11.20 15.18
CA ILE A 232 -6.89 -10.98 16.44
C ILE A 232 -6.53 -12.33 17.08
N VAL A 233 -7.48 -13.25 17.23
CA VAL A 233 -7.28 -14.53 17.93
C VAL A 233 -6.20 -15.37 17.24
N GLN A 234 -6.24 -15.48 15.91
CA GLN A 234 -5.31 -16.31 15.16
C GLN A 234 -3.91 -15.70 15.09
N ASN A 235 -3.78 -14.38 15.25
CA ASN A 235 -2.53 -13.66 14.98
C ASN A 235 -1.97 -12.90 16.20
N TYR A 236 -2.57 -13.06 17.38
CA TYR A 236 -2.18 -12.36 18.61
C TYR A 236 -0.71 -12.55 18.95
N ASN A 237 -0.17 -13.74 18.71
CA ASN A 237 1.18 -14.12 19.15
C ASN A 237 2.27 -13.59 18.22
N HIS A 238 1.95 -13.10 17.02
CA HIS A 238 2.94 -12.57 16.07
C HIS A 238 3.55 -11.26 16.57
N PRO A 239 4.84 -11.22 16.95
CA PRO A 239 5.49 -9.99 17.40
C PRO A 239 5.59 -8.94 16.30
N SER A 240 5.60 -9.35 15.03
CA SER A 240 5.63 -8.44 13.87
C SER A 240 4.36 -7.63 13.71
N ILE A 241 3.20 -8.03 14.28
CA ILE A 241 1.98 -7.23 14.18
C ILE A 241 2.00 -6.13 15.23
N PHE A 242 1.83 -4.90 14.77
CA PHE A 242 1.74 -3.69 15.60
C PHE A 242 0.36 -3.03 15.51
N PHE A 243 -0.34 -3.22 14.38
CA PHE A 243 -1.53 -2.46 14.05
C PHE A 243 -2.67 -3.35 13.55
N TRP A 244 -3.88 -3.11 14.06
CA TRP A 244 -5.13 -3.70 13.58
C TRP A 244 -5.91 -2.67 12.76
N GLY A 245 -6.01 -2.89 11.45
CA GLY A 245 -6.80 -2.06 10.55
C GLY A 245 -8.28 -2.43 10.59
N ILE A 246 -9.14 -1.45 10.89
CA ILE A 246 -10.59 -1.70 11.03
C ILE A 246 -11.38 -1.48 9.73
N SER A 247 -10.87 -0.65 8.80
CA SER A 247 -11.47 -0.45 7.48
C SER A 247 -10.53 0.24 6.48
N ASN A 248 -10.89 0.15 5.20
CA ASN A 248 -10.20 0.81 4.10
C ASN A 248 -11.20 1.56 3.20
N GLU A 249 -10.94 2.83 2.94
CA GLU A 249 -11.67 3.67 1.97
C GLU A 249 -13.20 3.67 2.11
N ILE A 250 -13.70 3.44 3.33
CA ILE A 250 -15.11 3.10 3.54
C ILE A 250 -16.09 4.22 3.20
N LEU A 251 -15.59 5.46 3.11
CA LEU A 251 -16.38 6.64 2.74
C LEU A 251 -16.59 6.80 1.23
N ILE A 252 -16.05 5.91 0.38
CA ILE A 252 -16.45 5.87 -1.05
C ILE A 252 -17.97 5.69 -1.17
N GLY A 253 -18.58 4.88 -0.29
CA GLY A 253 -20.03 4.69 -0.22
C GLY A 253 -20.82 5.82 0.46
N GLY A 254 -20.15 6.88 0.90
CA GLY A 254 -20.74 7.94 1.72
C GLY A 254 -20.78 7.62 3.21
N ILE A 255 -20.92 8.66 4.02
CA ILE A 255 -20.97 8.54 5.49
C ILE A 255 -22.40 8.31 6.00
N SER A 256 -22.52 7.59 7.12
CA SER A 256 -23.77 7.47 7.88
C SER A 256 -23.48 7.33 9.36
N GLU A 257 -24.44 7.68 10.23
CA GLU A 257 -24.30 7.49 11.68
C GLU A 257 -24.02 6.03 12.03
N LYS A 258 -24.71 5.10 11.36
CA LYS A 258 -24.51 3.66 11.56
C LYS A 258 -23.09 3.21 11.20
N LEU A 259 -22.50 3.78 10.15
CA LEU A 259 -21.11 3.51 9.78
C LEU A 259 -20.16 3.96 10.89
N VAL A 260 -20.35 5.16 11.45
CA VAL A 260 -19.54 5.67 12.57
C VAL A 260 -19.68 4.79 13.81
N GLU A 261 -20.90 4.37 14.16
CA GLU A 261 -21.15 3.44 15.28
C GLU A 261 -20.44 2.11 15.09
N ASN A 262 -20.54 1.51 13.89
CA ASN A 262 -19.89 0.26 13.58
C ASN A 262 -18.36 0.35 13.74
N HIS A 263 -17.73 1.47 13.36
CA HIS A 263 -16.29 1.67 13.57
C HIS A 263 -15.92 1.81 15.05
N LYS A 264 -16.74 2.52 15.85
CA LYS A 264 -16.54 2.61 17.30
C LYS A 264 -16.63 1.23 17.97
N GLU A 265 -17.58 0.39 17.53
CA GLU A 265 -17.73 -0.97 18.02
C GLU A 265 -16.53 -1.85 17.65
N LEU A 266 -16.07 -1.81 16.40
CA LEU A 266 -14.87 -2.55 15.96
C LEU A 266 -13.61 -2.10 16.72
N ASN A 267 -13.45 -0.79 16.93
CA ASN A 267 -12.33 -0.25 17.71
C ASN A 267 -12.38 -0.73 19.17
N ALA A 268 -13.55 -0.62 19.81
CA ALA A 268 -13.73 -1.09 21.18
C ALA A 268 -13.46 -2.59 21.32
N LEU A 269 -13.94 -3.39 20.36
CA LEU A 269 -13.68 -4.82 20.29
C LEU A 269 -12.18 -5.14 20.17
N ALA A 270 -11.46 -4.46 19.27
CA ALA A 270 -10.02 -4.64 19.15
C ALA A 270 -9.28 -4.31 20.45
N LYS A 271 -9.71 -3.25 21.16
CA LYS A 271 -9.14 -2.87 22.46
C LYS A 271 -9.48 -3.82 23.60
N GLU A 272 -10.67 -4.40 23.59
CA GLU A 272 -11.07 -5.43 24.54
C GLU A 272 -10.21 -6.70 24.36
N MET A 273 -10.04 -7.14 23.13
CA MET A 273 -9.34 -8.38 22.81
C MET A 273 -7.82 -8.26 22.84
N ASP A 274 -7.28 -7.13 22.39
CA ASP A 274 -5.85 -6.88 22.35
C ASP A 274 -5.51 -5.42 22.73
N PRO A 275 -5.47 -5.11 24.04
CA PRO A 275 -5.06 -3.79 24.50
C PRO A 275 -3.57 -3.49 24.27
N THR A 276 -2.79 -4.45 23.75
CA THR A 276 -1.34 -4.31 23.56
C THR A 276 -0.95 -3.75 22.21
N ARG A 277 -1.93 -3.61 21.29
CA ARG A 277 -1.73 -3.09 19.93
C ARG A 277 -2.60 -1.87 19.65
N LEU A 278 -2.19 -1.13 18.62
CA LEU A 278 -2.89 0.06 18.17
C LEU A 278 -3.88 -0.29 17.04
N THR A 279 -5.04 0.35 17.03
CA THR A 279 -5.98 0.31 15.91
C THR A 279 -5.64 1.40 14.91
N THR A 280 -5.91 1.15 13.64
CA THR A 280 -5.70 2.12 12.55
C THR A 280 -6.79 2.02 11.49
N ILE A 281 -6.84 3.01 10.62
CA ILE A 281 -7.79 3.12 9.51
C ILE A 281 -7.09 3.73 8.29
N ALA A 282 -7.47 3.26 7.09
CA ALA A 282 -7.05 3.85 5.82
C ALA A 282 -8.20 4.67 5.23
N HIS A 283 -8.12 5.99 5.37
CA HIS A 283 -9.09 6.92 4.78
C HIS A 283 -8.86 7.05 3.27
N VAL A 284 -9.94 7.16 2.52
CA VAL A 284 -9.87 7.47 1.08
C VAL A 284 -9.53 8.95 0.87
N SER A 285 -8.85 9.29 -0.23
CA SER A 285 -8.24 10.61 -0.48
C SER A 285 -9.14 11.82 -0.22
N MET A 286 -10.43 11.72 -0.50
CA MET A 286 -11.39 12.83 -0.36
C MET A 286 -12.21 12.78 0.95
N THR A 287 -11.85 11.91 1.90
CA THR A 287 -12.36 12.01 3.27
C THR A 287 -12.03 13.41 3.80
N PRO A 288 -13.04 14.20 4.24
CA PRO A 288 -12.79 15.51 4.83
C PRO A 288 -11.81 15.40 5.98
N ILE A 289 -10.87 16.34 6.09
CA ILE A 289 -9.86 16.35 7.16
C ILE A 289 -10.47 16.54 8.56
N GLU A 290 -11.68 17.09 8.62
CA GLU A 290 -12.51 17.16 9.82
C GLU A 290 -13.76 16.29 9.65
N GLY A 291 -14.10 15.50 10.65
CA GLY A 291 -15.25 14.61 10.56
C GLY A 291 -15.29 13.55 11.65
N PRO A 292 -16.41 12.84 11.80
CA PRO A 292 -16.65 11.91 12.89
C PRO A 292 -15.89 10.58 12.74
N MET A 293 -15.17 10.38 11.63
CA MET A 293 -14.30 9.22 11.41
C MET A 293 -12.93 9.37 12.07
N HIS A 294 -12.50 10.60 12.33
CA HIS A 294 -11.25 10.88 13.04
C HIS A 294 -11.41 10.61 14.54
N LYS A 295 -10.29 10.24 15.19
CA LYS A 295 -10.18 9.97 16.62
C LYS A 295 -11.03 8.77 17.10
N ILE A 296 -11.45 7.90 16.18
CA ILE A 296 -12.01 6.59 16.54
C ILE A 296 -10.89 5.61 16.84
N THR A 297 -9.92 5.48 15.93
CA THR A 297 -8.73 4.63 16.08
C THR A 297 -7.61 5.38 16.78
N ASP A 298 -6.59 4.67 17.28
CA ASP A 298 -5.47 5.34 17.96
C ASP A 298 -4.59 6.15 17.00
N ILE A 299 -4.43 5.64 15.78
CA ILE A 299 -3.63 6.26 14.72
C ILE A 299 -4.43 6.21 13.41
N GLU A 300 -4.04 7.04 12.44
CA GLU A 300 -4.81 7.20 11.20
C GLU A 300 -3.89 7.29 10.00
N SER A 301 -4.40 6.93 8.83
CA SER A 301 -3.68 7.09 7.57
C SER A 301 -4.62 7.43 6.43
N TYR A 302 -4.07 8.04 5.39
CA TYR A 302 -4.78 8.36 4.16
C TYR A 302 -4.21 7.61 2.96
N ASN A 303 -5.08 7.37 1.99
CA ASN A 303 -4.75 6.88 0.66
C ASN A 303 -4.73 8.08 -0.29
N HIS A 304 -3.55 8.55 -0.68
CA HIS A 304 -3.40 9.68 -1.62
C HIS A 304 -2.71 9.29 -2.90
N TYR A 305 -3.29 9.77 -4.00
CA TYR A 305 -2.83 9.52 -5.36
C TYR A 305 -2.68 10.82 -6.13
N PHE A 306 -2.30 11.92 -5.44
CA PHE A 306 -2.04 13.21 -6.09
C PHE A 306 -0.89 13.04 -7.08
N GLY A 307 -1.10 13.40 -8.34
CA GLY A 307 -0.20 13.10 -9.46
C GLY A 307 -0.53 11.80 -10.22
N TRP A 308 -1.58 11.06 -9.86
CA TRP A 308 -2.05 9.91 -10.66
C TRP A 308 -3.55 9.93 -10.94
N TYR A 309 -4.38 10.06 -9.90
CA TYR A 309 -5.85 10.12 -10.03
C TYR A 309 -6.43 11.54 -9.98
N GLY A 310 -5.55 12.53 -9.91
CA GLY A 310 -5.88 13.95 -9.92
C GLY A 310 -4.78 14.75 -9.24
N GLY A 311 -4.85 16.08 -9.33
CA GLY A 311 -3.83 16.98 -8.77
C GLY A 311 -2.42 16.74 -9.33
N LYS A 312 -1.42 17.25 -8.64
CA LYS A 312 0.01 17.12 -8.97
C LYS A 312 0.73 16.34 -7.87
N MET A 313 1.84 15.67 -8.21
CA MET A 313 2.60 14.92 -7.20
C MET A 313 3.11 15.84 -6.08
N GLU A 314 3.37 17.11 -6.42
CA GLU A 314 3.79 18.17 -5.49
C GLU A 314 2.74 18.54 -4.44
N ASP A 315 1.48 18.13 -4.60
CA ASP A 315 0.41 18.42 -3.64
C ASP A 315 0.50 17.54 -2.38
N ASN A 316 1.23 16.41 -2.43
CA ASN A 316 1.36 15.47 -1.30
C ASN A 316 1.98 16.12 -0.06
N GLY A 317 3.16 16.75 -0.20
CA GLY A 317 3.85 17.39 0.92
C GLY A 317 3.03 18.47 1.63
N PRO A 318 2.52 19.49 0.90
CA PRO A 318 1.66 20.52 1.47
C PRO A 318 0.39 19.98 2.12
N TRP A 319 -0.23 18.94 1.55
CA TRP A 319 -1.41 18.32 2.16
C TRP A 319 -1.08 17.70 3.52
N LEU A 320 0.02 16.91 3.59
CA LEU A 320 0.48 16.29 4.83
C LEU A 320 0.78 17.35 5.90
N ASP A 321 1.52 18.39 5.54
CA ASP A 321 1.89 19.46 6.45
C ASP A 321 0.66 20.21 6.98
N ASN A 322 -0.34 20.45 6.11
CA ASN A 322 -1.58 21.09 6.49
C ASN A 322 -2.41 20.23 7.44
N PHE A 323 -2.55 18.92 7.17
CA PHE A 323 -3.26 18.01 8.07
C PHE A 323 -2.61 18.00 9.46
N HIS A 324 -1.29 17.79 9.52
CA HIS A 324 -0.57 17.74 10.79
C HIS A 324 -0.64 19.05 11.57
N LYS A 325 -0.63 20.20 10.89
CA LYS A 325 -0.83 21.51 11.50
C LYS A 325 -2.24 21.67 12.12
N ILE A 326 -3.27 21.17 11.45
CA ILE A 326 -4.67 21.29 11.91
C ILE A 326 -4.96 20.25 13.02
N HIS A 327 -4.36 19.07 12.94
CA HIS A 327 -4.54 17.95 13.86
C HIS A 327 -3.22 17.50 14.48
N PRO A 328 -2.60 18.33 15.34
CA PRO A 328 -1.31 17.99 15.96
C PRO A 328 -1.41 16.85 16.97
N ASP A 329 -2.62 16.43 17.34
CA ASP A 329 -2.86 15.31 18.26
C ASP A 329 -3.08 13.96 17.55
N ILE A 330 -3.20 13.95 16.21
CA ILE A 330 -3.40 12.73 15.42
C ILE A 330 -2.05 12.25 14.87
N CYS A 331 -1.73 10.98 15.09
CA CYS A 331 -0.63 10.31 14.41
C CYS A 331 -1.04 10.03 12.96
N LEU A 332 -0.56 10.85 12.02
CA LEU A 332 -0.85 10.73 10.59
C LEU A 332 0.13 9.79 9.87
N GLY A 333 -0.41 8.91 9.04
CA GLY A 333 0.32 8.03 8.13
C GLY A 333 -0.19 8.14 6.69
N LEU A 334 0.48 7.46 5.77
CA LEU A 334 0.11 7.37 4.36
C LEU A 334 -0.02 5.89 3.96
N SER A 335 -1.23 5.35 4.06
CA SER A 335 -1.52 3.91 3.92
C SER A 335 -1.50 3.42 2.48
N GLU A 336 -1.70 4.33 1.52
CA GLU A 336 -1.51 4.09 0.10
C GLU A 336 -1.03 5.35 -0.61
N TYR A 337 -0.04 5.16 -1.47
CA TYR A 337 0.37 6.13 -2.47
C TYR A 337 1.10 5.39 -3.59
N GLY A 338 0.85 5.78 -4.83
CA GLY A 338 1.37 5.03 -5.97
C GLY A 338 0.96 5.58 -7.31
N CYS A 339 1.63 5.07 -8.33
CA CYS A 339 1.37 5.38 -9.72
C CYS A 339 1.47 4.08 -10.53
N GLU A 340 0.66 3.92 -11.57
CA GLU A 340 0.80 2.80 -12.48
C GLU A 340 2.13 2.93 -13.24
N GLY A 341 2.77 1.80 -13.54
CA GLY A 341 3.98 1.76 -14.36
C GLY A 341 4.03 0.47 -15.16
N ILE A 342 3.95 0.59 -16.48
CA ILE A 342 3.96 -0.53 -17.42
C ILE A 342 5.27 -0.47 -18.20
N ILE A 343 6.13 -1.45 -17.96
CA ILE A 343 7.54 -1.50 -18.40
C ILE A 343 7.76 -1.60 -19.92
N THR A 344 6.68 -1.56 -20.70
CA THR A 344 6.72 -1.48 -22.17
C THR A 344 6.76 -0.02 -22.63
N TYR A 345 6.17 0.90 -21.85
CA TYR A 345 6.00 2.29 -22.23
C TYR A 345 7.13 3.15 -21.71
N HIS A 346 7.66 3.99 -22.60
CA HIS A 346 8.84 4.81 -22.40
C HIS A 346 8.75 6.11 -23.20
N GLY A 347 9.46 7.13 -22.74
CA GLY A 347 9.62 8.35 -23.50
C GLY A 347 10.49 9.39 -22.79
N PRO A 348 10.96 10.41 -23.52
CA PRO A 348 11.81 11.45 -22.96
C PRO A 348 11.06 12.47 -22.10
N ASN A 349 9.73 12.51 -22.21
CA ASN A 349 8.84 13.46 -21.52
C ASN A 349 7.76 12.70 -20.72
N PRO A 350 8.14 11.99 -19.64
CA PRO A 350 7.20 11.26 -18.81
C PRO A 350 6.10 12.16 -18.25
N ALA A 351 4.85 11.74 -18.38
CA ALA A 351 3.67 12.51 -18.00
C ALA A 351 2.57 11.61 -17.41
N CYS A 352 1.69 12.21 -16.59
CA CYS A 352 0.61 11.46 -15.99
C CYS A 352 -0.28 10.79 -17.06
N LYS A 353 -0.68 9.53 -16.82
CA LYS A 353 -1.46 8.68 -17.73
C LYS A 353 -0.76 8.21 -19.00
N ASP A 354 0.54 8.43 -19.17
CA ASP A 354 1.31 7.73 -20.20
C ASP A 354 1.64 6.27 -19.83
N TYR A 355 1.46 5.91 -18.54
CA TYR A 355 1.78 4.60 -17.95
C TYR A 355 3.26 4.21 -18.05
N SER A 356 4.14 5.14 -18.40
CA SER A 356 5.56 4.90 -18.57
C SER A 356 6.23 4.53 -17.25
N GLU A 357 7.27 3.71 -17.37
CA GLU A 357 8.11 3.42 -16.23
C GLU A 357 8.81 4.68 -15.70
N GLU A 358 9.19 5.59 -16.61
CA GLU A 358 9.82 6.86 -16.28
C GLU A 358 8.91 7.77 -15.45
N TYR A 359 7.61 7.86 -15.75
CA TYR A 359 6.68 8.64 -14.94
C TYR A 359 6.48 8.03 -13.55
N GLN A 360 6.33 6.71 -13.47
CA GLN A 360 6.26 6.01 -12.18
C GLN A 360 7.50 6.25 -11.32
N ALA A 361 8.68 6.26 -11.95
CA ALA A 361 9.94 6.54 -11.30
C ALA A 361 10.00 7.98 -10.75
N LEU A 362 9.63 8.99 -11.55
CA LEU A 362 9.57 10.40 -11.11
C LEU A 362 8.58 10.61 -9.96
N TYR A 363 7.40 9.99 -10.04
CA TYR A 363 6.42 10.04 -8.96
C TYR A 363 7.02 9.53 -7.64
N HIS A 364 7.70 8.38 -7.69
CA HIS A 364 8.28 7.78 -6.49
C HIS A 364 9.56 8.45 -6.00
N GLU A 365 10.34 9.11 -6.85
CA GLU A 365 11.40 10.03 -6.41
C GLU A 365 10.84 11.16 -5.55
N HIS A 366 9.77 11.80 -6.02
CA HIS A 366 9.12 12.87 -5.30
C HIS A 366 8.61 12.37 -3.95
N MET A 367 7.88 11.26 -3.94
CA MET A 367 7.29 10.72 -2.71
C MET A 367 8.34 10.23 -1.71
N ALA A 368 9.40 9.57 -2.16
CA ALA A 368 10.48 9.13 -1.27
C ALA A 368 11.11 10.32 -0.54
N LYS A 369 11.36 11.42 -1.26
CA LYS A 369 11.88 12.66 -0.68
C LYS A 369 10.89 13.31 0.31
N VAL A 370 9.61 13.44 -0.08
CA VAL A 370 8.56 14.02 0.78
C VAL A 370 8.46 13.28 2.12
N LEU A 371 8.56 11.95 2.10
CA LEU A 371 8.45 11.10 3.28
C LEU A 371 9.73 11.06 4.12
N ASP A 372 10.90 11.23 3.51
CA ASP A 372 12.18 11.35 4.22
C ASP A 372 12.24 12.66 5.03
N GLU A 373 11.75 13.76 4.45
CA GLU A 373 11.70 15.09 5.08
C GLU A 373 10.66 15.19 6.23
N ARG A 374 9.81 14.17 6.43
CA ARG A 374 8.69 14.18 7.40
C ARG A 374 8.74 12.95 8.33
N PRO A 375 9.72 12.90 9.26
CA PRO A 375 9.87 11.75 10.16
C PRO A 375 8.67 11.54 11.11
N TRP A 376 7.85 12.57 11.34
CA TRP A 376 6.63 12.51 12.15
C TRP A 376 5.50 11.68 11.52
N ILE A 377 5.56 11.44 10.20
CA ILE A 377 4.67 10.47 9.53
C ILE A 377 4.96 9.08 10.11
N TRP A 378 4.02 8.54 10.89
CA TRP A 378 4.27 7.32 11.68
C TRP A 378 4.52 6.12 10.78
N SER A 379 3.83 6.02 9.64
CA SER A 379 4.10 5.05 8.59
C SER A 379 3.74 5.53 7.18
N SER A 380 4.39 4.95 6.17
CA SER A 380 4.03 5.11 4.77
C SER A 380 4.14 3.79 4.02
N HIS A 381 3.10 3.44 3.24
CA HIS A 381 3.04 2.18 2.48
C HIS A 381 2.80 2.45 1.00
N VAL A 382 3.80 2.17 0.17
CA VAL A 382 3.66 2.20 -1.30
C VAL A 382 2.52 1.27 -1.71
N TRP A 383 1.61 1.78 -2.54
CA TRP A 383 0.61 1.00 -3.24
C TRP A 383 1.10 0.74 -4.67
N ASN A 384 1.66 -0.43 -4.98
CA ASN A 384 1.84 -1.63 -4.15
C ASN A 384 3.26 -2.19 -4.33
N MET A 385 3.66 -3.18 -3.54
CA MET A 385 4.93 -3.87 -3.77
C MET A 385 4.95 -4.58 -5.12
N PHE A 386 3.87 -5.30 -5.43
CA PHE A 386 3.75 -6.12 -6.63
C PHE A 386 2.54 -5.70 -7.45
N ASP A 387 2.63 -5.81 -8.77
CA ASP A 387 1.43 -5.80 -9.60
C ASP A 387 0.52 -6.97 -9.18
N PHE A 388 -0.79 -6.80 -9.26
CA PHE A 388 -1.75 -7.78 -8.76
C PHE A 388 -3.01 -7.84 -9.63
N GLY A 389 -3.80 -8.91 -9.45
CA GLY A 389 -4.97 -9.21 -10.26
C GLY A 389 -6.22 -8.46 -9.80
N CYS A 390 -6.76 -7.62 -10.68
CA CYS A 390 -8.08 -7.04 -10.56
C CYS A 390 -8.85 -7.27 -11.86
N ALA A 391 -9.70 -8.30 -11.88
CA ALA A 391 -10.44 -8.72 -13.08
C ALA A 391 -11.30 -7.61 -13.72
N ALA A 392 -11.68 -6.58 -12.96
CA ALA A 392 -12.48 -5.45 -13.44
C ALA A 392 -11.65 -4.36 -14.14
N ARG A 393 -10.31 -4.32 -13.94
CA ARG A 393 -9.46 -3.29 -14.56
C ARG A 393 -9.24 -3.57 -16.04
N ASN A 394 -9.22 -2.51 -16.82
CA ASN A 394 -8.83 -2.51 -18.23
C ASN A 394 -8.28 -1.13 -18.58
N GLU A 395 -7.00 -0.90 -18.28
CA GLU A 395 -6.35 0.41 -18.44
C GLU A 395 -4.88 0.23 -18.86
N GLY A 396 -4.31 1.23 -19.53
CA GLY A 396 -2.89 1.19 -19.95
C GLY A 396 -2.56 0.02 -20.88
N GLY A 397 -3.51 -0.40 -21.73
CA GLY A 397 -3.33 -1.55 -22.62
C GLY A 397 -3.23 -2.92 -21.92
N VAL A 398 -3.53 -3.01 -20.62
CA VAL A 398 -3.48 -4.25 -19.84
C VAL A 398 -4.82 -4.50 -19.13
N ALA A 399 -5.47 -5.61 -19.47
CA ALA A 399 -6.68 -6.06 -18.79
C ALA A 399 -6.36 -6.91 -17.55
N GLY A 400 -7.23 -6.82 -16.55
CA GLY A 400 -7.26 -7.70 -15.38
C GLY A 400 -6.19 -7.43 -14.32
N ARG A 401 -5.45 -6.32 -14.41
CA ARG A 401 -4.32 -6.02 -13.50
C ARG A 401 -4.30 -4.58 -13.02
N ASN A 402 -3.87 -4.40 -11.77
CA ASN A 402 -3.35 -3.14 -11.25
C ASN A 402 -1.82 -3.22 -11.36
N ASN A 403 -1.19 -2.30 -12.10
CA ASN A 403 0.24 -2.27 -12.41
C ASN A 403 1.00 -1.20 -11.61
N LYS A 404 0.51 -0.82 -10.43
CA LYS A 404 1.22 0.10 -9.53
C LYS A 404 2.40 -0.55 -8.79
N GLY A 405 2.66 -1.84 -9.01
CA GLY A 405 3.75 -2.56 -8.35
C GLY A 405 5.09 -1.90 -8.57
N LEU A 406 5.97 -1.96 -7.57
CA LEU A 406 7.41 -1.75 -7.74
C LEU A 406 8.07 -2.95 -8.44
N VAL A 407 7.42 -4.11 -8.39
CA VAL A 407 7.85 -5.37 -8.99
C VAL A 407 6.68 -5.97 -9.78
N THR A 408 6.99 -6.65 -10.88
CA THR A 408 5.95 -7.32 -11.70
C THR A 408 5.23 -8.43 -10.95
N MET A 409 4.02 -8.76 -11.40
CA MET A 409 3.12 -9.75 -10.75
C MET A 409 3.75 -11.14 -10.59
N ASP A 410 4.70 -11.51 -11.46
CA ASP A 410 5.43 -12.78 -11.42
C ASP A 410 6.70 -12.76 -10.55
N ARG A 411 7.00 -11.61 -9.91
CA ARG A 411 8.17 -11.36 -9.04
C ARG A 411 9.52 -11.43 -9.78
N LYS A 412 9.54 -11.19 -11.10
CA LYS A 412 10.79 -11.31 -11.89
C LYS A 412 11.45 -9.98 -12.20
N ILE A 413 10.68 -8.94 -12.48
CA ILE A 413 11.22 -7.65 -12.90
C ILE A 413 10.98 -6.64 -11.80
N LYS A 414 12.07 -6.14 -11.22
CA LYS A 414 12.07 -4.93 -10.38
C LYS A 414 12.06 -3.73 -11.32
N LYS A 415 11.04 -2.88 -11.21
CA LYS A 415 10.92 -1.64 -11.97
C LYS A 415 11.93 -0.62 -11.45
N ASP A 416 12.17 0.45 -12.20
CA ASP A 416 13.11 1.49 -11.74
C ASP A 416 12.68 2.13 -10.42
N SER A 417 11.37 2.26 -10.19
CA SER A 417 10.78 2.70 -8.92
C SER A 417 11.15 1.83 -7.70
N TYR A 418 11.50 0.55 -7.89
CA TYR A 418 12.05 -0.28 -6.81
C TYR A 418 13.39 0.29 -6.30
N TYR A 419 14.23 0.74 -7.22
CA TYR A 419 15.61 1.10 -6.90
C TYR A 419 15.74 2.48 -6.25
N ILE A 420 14.79 3.40 -6.45
CA ILE A 420 14.78 4.66 -5.71
C ILE A 420 14.52 4.41 -4.22
N TYR A 421 13.55 3.55 -3.88
CA TYR A 421 13.33 3.18 -2.48
C TYR A 421 14.49 2.38 -1.90
N LYS A 422 15.12 1.50 -2.69
CA LYS A 422 16.35 0.81 -2.24
C LYS A 422 17.47 1.80 -1.93
N ALA A 423 17.60 2.89 -2.69
CA ALA A 423 18.57 3.94 -2.40
C ALA A 423 18.25 4.73 -1.12
N TYR A 424 16.98 4.95 -0.79
CA TYR A 424 16.58 5.63 0.44
C TYR A 424 16.64 4.72 1.68
N TRP A 425 16.21 3.47 1.56
CA TRP A 425 15.89 2.63 2.72
C TRP A 425 16.96 1.56 3.00
N ASN A 426 17.63 1.04 1.98
CA ASN A 426 18.62 -0.02 2.19
C ASN A 426 20.01 0.58 2.43
N LYS A 427 20.64 0.13 3.53
CA LYS A 427 22.00 0.53 3.94
C LYS A 427 23.09 -0.12 3.08
N GLU A 428 22.79 -1.21 2.36
CA GLU A 428 23.74 -1.88 1.47
C GLU A 428 24.10 -0.97 0.27
N PRO A 429 25.39 -0.68 0.02
CA PRO A 429 25.82 0.17 -1.09
C PRO A 429 25.26 -0.31 -2.44
N MET A 430 24.63 0.59 -3.20
CA MET A 430 24.03 0.27 -4.50
C MET A 430 24.19 1.39 -5.54
N VAL A 431 24.18 1.02 -6.82
CA VAL A 431 24.06 1.92 -7.97
C VAL A 431 23.19 1.24 -9.04
N HIS A 432 22.24 1.96 -9.62
CA HIS A 432 21.31 1.45 -10.63
C HIS A 432 21.08 2.47 -11.73
N LEU A 433 21.31 2.08 -12.98
CA LEU A 433 20.96 2.84 -14.19
C LEU A 433 19.47 2.62 -14.51
N CYS A 434 18.70 3.70 -14.53
CA CYS A 434 17.29 3.69 -14.93
C CYS A 434 17.15 3.70 -16.47
N GLY A 435 15.98 3.30 -16.96
CA GLY A 435 15.62 3.34 -18.37
C GLY A 435 16.34 2.27 -19.20
N LYS A 436 16.70 1.13 -18.60
CA LYS A 436 17.33 0.00 -19.32
C LYS A 436 16.42 -0.61 -20.40
N ARG A 437 15.10 -0.51 -20.20
CA ARG A 437 14.07 -1.01 -21.14
C ARG A 437 13.74 0.02 -22.23
N TYR A 438 13.97 1.31 -21.97
CA TYR A 438 14.00 2.38 -22.96
C TYR A 438 15.30 2.36 -23.77
N ALA A 439 15.50 1.26 -24.50
CA ALA A 439 16.76 0.90 -25.13
C ALA A 439 17.06 1.70 -26.41
N GLN A 440 16.03 2.05 -27.19
CA GLN A 440 16.18 2.78 -28.45
C GLN A 440 15.72 4.23 -28.27
N ARG A 441 16.64 5.19 -28.36
CA ARG A 441 16.34 6.59 -28.06
C ARG A 441 16.62 7.51 -29.26
N ALA A 442 15.72 8.44 -29.51
CA ALA A 442 15.91 9.48 -30.52
C ALA A 442 16.35 10.80 -29.87
N GLY A 443 16.78 11.74 -30.72
CA GLY A 443 17.20 13.07 -30.30
C GLY A 443 18.71 13.29 -30.28
N GLN A 444 19.11 14.53 -30.02
CA GLN A 444 20.52 14.93 -29.94
C GLN A 444 21.14 14.57 -28.58
N THR A 445 20.36 14.72 -27.51
CA THR A 445 20.72 14.30 -26.16
C THR A 445 19.59 13.49 -25.54
N THR A 446 19.93 12.68 -24.55
CA THR A 446 18.98 11.93 -23.73
C THR A 446 19.36 12.03 -22.26
N GLN A 447 18.37 12.00 -21.38
CA GLN A 447 18.60 11.92 -19.95
C GLN A 447 18.92 10.50 -19.51
N ILE A 448 20.05 10.36 -18.83
CA ILE A 448 20.43 9.15 -18.11
C ILE A 448 20.27 9.43 -16.62
N ARG A 449 19.39 8.67 -16.00
CA ARG A 449 19.07 8.77 -14.58
C ARG A 449 19.68 7.58 -13.84
N VAL A 450 20.28 7.83 -12.69
CA VAL A 450 20.94 6.83 -11.85
C VAL A 450 20.45 6.97 -10.42
N TYR A 451 20.11 5.85 -9.79
CA TYR A 451 19.85 5.79 -8.35
C TYR A 451 21.03 5.20 -7.61
N SER A 452 21.41 5.82 -6.50
CA SER A 452 22.49 5.31 -5.63
C SER A 452 22.37 5.85 -4.22
N ASN A 453 22.61 5.01 -3.21
CA ASN A 453 22.79 5.50 -1.83
C ASN A 453 24.20 6.03 -1.55
N GLN A 454 25.10 6.01 -2.54
CA GLN A 454 26.44 6.59 -2.45
C GLN A 454 26.40 8.10 -2.78
N PRO A 455 27.32 8.91 -2.23
CA PRO A 455 27.29 10.37 -2.37
C PRO A 455 27.68 10.89 -3.76
N GLU A 456 28.25 10.05 -4.62
CA GLU A 456 28.82 10.45 -5.90
C GLU A 456 28.72 9.33 -6.94
N VAL A 457 28.37 9.70 -8.17
CA VAL A 457 28.29 8.81 -9.33
C VAL A 457 29.08 9.39 -10.49
N THR A 458 29.90 8.57 -11.14
CA THR A 458 30.58 8.88 -12.40
C THR A 458 29.91 8.13 -13.54
N LEU A 459 29.54 8.83 -14.61
CA LEU A 459 28.95 8.23 -15.80
C LEU A 459 29.97 8.13 -16.94
N TYR A 460 29.98 6.97 -17.61
CA TYR A 460 30.81 6.69 -18.78
C TYR A 460 29.93 6.35 -19.98
N LEU A 461 30.36 6.82 -21.16
CA LEU A 461 29.81 6.47 -22.48
C LEU A 461 30.94 5.83 -23.30
N ASN A 462 30.75 4.60 -23.76
CA ASN A 462 31.71 3.88 -24.61
C ASN A 462 33.14 3.85 -24.02
N GLY A 463 33.23 3.74 -22.68
CA GLY A 463 34.49 3.72 -21.93
C GLY A 463 35.07 5.10 -21.61
N SER A 464 34.56 6.17 -22.21
CA SER A 464 34.98 7.55 -21.91
C SER A 464 34.13 8.14 -20.79
N GLN A 465 34.77 8.78 -19.83
CA GLN A 465 34.05 9.48 -18.76
C GLN A 465 33.30 10.69 -19.34
N ILE A 466 32.01 10.80 -19.06
CA ILE A 466 31.17 11.92 -19.48
C ILE A 466 31.15 12.99 -18.39
N ASP A 467 30.78 12.59 -17.17
CA ASP A 467 30.59 13.52 -16.05
C ASP A 467 30.64 12.78 -14.71
N LYS A 468 30.83 13.54 -13.63
CA LYS A 468 30.85 13.08 -12.24
C LYS A 468 30.00 14.02 -11.41
N LYS A 469 28.98 13.49 -10.74
CA LYS A 469 28.01 14.28 -9.97
C LYS A 469 27.92 13.82 -8.52
N SER A 470 27.77 14.79 -7.63
CA SER A 470 27.30 14.58 -6.26
C SER A 470 25.84 15.00 -6.16
N ALA A 471 25.00 14.14 -5.61
CA ALA A 471 23.58 14.35 -5.40
C ALA A 471 23.09 13.43 -4.27
N ASP A 472 21.87 13.67 -3.78
CA ASP A 472 21.24 12.76 -2.83
C ASP A 472 20.26 11.83 -3.56
N LYS A 473 20.62 10.54 -3.59
CA LYS A 473 19.90 9.40 -4.18
C LYS A 473 19.70 9.41 -5.69
N VAL A 474 19.44 10.56 -6.29
CA VAL A 474 19.05 10.71 -7.69
C VAL A 474 20.09 11.52 -8.46
N PHE A 475 20.69 10.91 -9.49
CA PHE A 475 21.69 11.53 -10.33
C PHE A 475 21.17 11.59 -11.77
N VAL A 476 21.13 12.78 -12.37
CA VAL A 476 20.64 12.98 -13.74
C VAL A 476 21.74 13.55 -14.60
N PHE A 477 22.01 12.89 -15.72
CA PHE A 477 23.03 13.24 -16.70
C PHE A 477 22.38 13.50 -18.06
N GLU A 478 22.82 14.53 -18.75
CA GLU A 478 22.48 14.77 -20.15
C GLU A 478 23.58 14.16 -21.02
N VAL A 479 23.23 13.24 -21.91
CA VAL A 479 24.20 12.48 -22.72
C VAL A 479 23.87 12.60 -24.20
N ALA A 480 24.86 13.00 -24.99
CA ALA A 480 24.79 12.92 -26.45
C ALA A 480 25.26 11.52 -26.89
N LEU A 481 24.32 10.68 -27.33
CA LEU A 481 24.64 9.33 -27.81
C LEU A 481 25.39 9.40 -29.15
N GLU A 482 26.37 8.51 -29.32
CA GLU A 482 27.00 8.22 -30.60
C GLU A 482 26.01 7.46 -31.49
N ASP A 483 26.22 7.50 -32.81
CA ASP A 483 25.34 6.78 -33.74
C ASP A 483 25.49 5.26 -33.58
N GLY A 484 24.37 4.54 -33.52
CA GLY A 484 24.34 3.10 -33.28
C GLY A 484 24.36 2.74 -31.78
N ILE A 485 25.16 1.74 -31.41
CA ILE A 485 25.17 1.13 -30.07
C ILE A 485 26.07 1.91 -29.11
N ASN A 486 25.56 2.18 -27.92
CA ASN A 486 26.19 2.94 -26.86
C ASN A 486 26.20 2.13 -25.56
N ILE A 487 27.36 1.97 -24.94
CA ILE A 487 27.50 1.32 -23.62
C ILE A 487 27.56 2.42 -22.56
N ILE A 488 26.55 2.46 -21.72
CA ILE A 488 26.46 3.37 -20.58
C ILE A 488 26.86 2.63 -19.32
N ARG A 489 27.79 3.19 -18.56
CA ARG A 489 28.23 2.62 -17.28
C ARG A 489 28.22 3.68 -16.19
N ALA A 490 27.56 3.39 -15.09
CA ALA A 490 27.61 4.20 -13.87
C ALA A 490 28.55 3.54 -12.86
N GLU A 491 29.43 4.33 -12.24
CA GLU A 491 30.32 3.88 -11.17
C GLU A 491 30.10 4.73 -9.91
N ALA A 492 29.96 4.09 -8.76
CA ALA A 492 29.82 4.72 -7.44
C ALA A 492 30.77 4.02 -6.45
N GLY A 493 31.99 4.55 -6.31
CA GLY A 493 33.09 3.81 -5.68
C GLY A 493 33.41 2.54 -6.47
N ASP A 494 33.43 1.39 -5.81
CA ASP A 494 33.68 0.08 -6.44
C ASP A 494 32.45 -0.52 -7.13
N LEU A 495 31.27 0.06 -6.90
CA LEU A 495 30.02 -0.41 -7.49
C LEU A 495 29.90 0.01 -8.94
N LYS A 496 29.36 -0.87 -9.78
CA LYS A 496 29.16 -0.61 -11.21
C LYS A 496 27.81 -1.13 -11.66
N ASP A 497 27.14 -0.37 -12.48
CA ASP A 497 26.00 -0.83 -13.27
C ASP A 497 26.20 -0.45 -14.73
N THR A 498 25.65 -1.24 -15.65
CA THR A 498 25.84 -1.05 -17.09
C THR A 498 24.53 -1.31 -17.84
N MET A 499 24.29 -0.53 -18.87
CA MET A 499 23.23 -0.76 -19.84
C MET A 499 23.70 -0.44 -21.26
N THR A 500 22.98 -0.96 -22.24
CA THR A 500 23.23 -0.73 -23.66
C THR A 500 22.06 0.02 -24.26
N LEU A 501 22.33 1.14 -24.91
CA LEU A 501 21.34 1.93 -25.63
C LEU A 501 21.69 1.99 -27.13
N GLU A 502 20.68 2.17 -27.97
CA GLU A 502 20.84 2.42 -29.40
C GLU A 502 20.27 3.79 -29.75
N LYS A 503 21.06 4.61 -30.45
CA LYS A 503 20.57 5.86 -31.01
C LYS A 503 19.84 5.58 -32.31
N VAL A 504 18.57 5.98 -32.37
CA VAL A 504 17.70 5.79 -33.54
C VAL A 504 17.15 7.13 -34.03
N ALA A 505 16.76 7.20 -35.30
CA ALA A 505 16.14 8.40 -35.86
C ALA A 505 14.70 8.61 -35.37
N LYS A 506 13.98 7.51 -35.14
CA LYS A 506 12.61 7.47 -34.60
C LYS A 506 12.54 6.34 -33.57
N GLU A 507 11.93 6.63 -32.43
CA GLU A 507 11.71 5.63 -31.38
C GLU A 507 10.65 4.60 -31.81
N PRO A 508 10.72 3.36 -31.30
CA PRO A 508 9.70 2.35 -31.53
C PRO A 508 8.32 2.81 -31.09
N ASP A 509 7.32 2.63 -31.95
CA ASP A 509 5.93 3.01 -31.64
C ASP A 509 5.36 2.23 -30.44
N ILE A 510 5.92 1.05 -30.11
CA ILE A 510 5.52 0.24 -28.96
C ILE A 510 5.84 0.90 -27.60
N TYR A 511 6.74 1.88 -27.56
CA TYR A 511 7.05 2.63 -26.34
C TYR A 511 5.93 3.59 -25.93
N VAL A 512 4.97 3.86 -26.81
CA VAL A 512 3.87 4.78 -26.51
C VAL A 512 2.56 4.01 -26.52
N LEU A 513 1.76 4.17 -25.46
CA LEU A 513 0.40 3.67 -25.42
C LEU A 513 -0.42 4.28 -26.57
N PRO A 514 -1.05 3.50 -27.46
CA PRO A 514 -1.75 4.04 -28.63
C PRO A 514 -2.80 5.11 -28.30
N GLU A 515 -3.51 4.94 -27.19
CA GLU A 515 -4.54 5.86 -26.69
C GLU A 515 -3.98 7.26 -26.34
N VAL A 516 -2.70 7.36 -25.97
CA VAL A 516 -2.05 8.66 -25.70
C VAL A 516 -1.91 9.45 -27.00
N ASN A 517 -1.55 8.78 -28.09
CA ASN A 517 -1.50 9.40 -29.41
C ASN A 517 -2.91 9.80 -29.88
N GLU A 518 -3.90 8.92 -29.71
CA GLU A 518 -5.30 9.23 -30.03
C GLU A 518 -5.86 10.39 -29.21
N ARG A 519 -5.47 10.53 -27.94
CA ARG A 519 -5.86 11.68 -27.09
C ARG A 519 -5.18 12.96 -27.56
N ALA A 520 -3.87 12.92 -27.84
CA ALA A 520 -3.16 14.08 -28.35
C ALA A 520 -3.76 14.56 -29.70
N GLU A 521 -4.03 13.61 -30.61
CA GLU A 521 -4.72 13.87 -31.86
C GLU A 521 -6.18 14.29 -31.64
N GLY A 522 -6.89 13.68 -30.70
CA GLY A 522 -8.28 13.96 -30.37
C GLY A 522 -8.49 15.33 -29.72
N VAL A 523 -7.56 15.78 -28.87
CA VAL A 523 -7.51 17.12 -28.30
C VAL A 523 -7.16 18.13 -29.38
N ALA A 524 -6.14 17.87 -30.20
CA ALA A 524 -5.82 18.71 -31.36
C ALA A 524 -7.01 18.80 -32.34
N ASN A 525 -7.73 17.69 -32.53
CA ASN A 525 -8.94 17.62 -33.33
C ASN A 525 -10.12 18.32 -32.66
N TRP A 526 -10.29 18.27 -31.34
CA TRP A 526 -11.33 19.01 -30.63
C TRP A 526 -11.16 20.52 -30.87
N PHE A 527 -9.92 21.01 -30.81
CA PHE A 527 -9.63 22.40 -31.14
C PHE A 527 -9.76 22.72 -32.64
N SER A 528 -9.56 21.76 -33.55
CA SER A 528 -9.68 22.00 -35.00
C SER A 528 -11.11 21.83 -35.54
N THR A 529 -11.91 20.91 -35.01
CA THR A 529 -13.27 20.59 -35.48
C THR A 529 -14.35 21.50 -34.94
N ILE A 530 -14.09 22.26 -33.87
CA ILE A 530 -15.13 23.05 -33.20
C ILE A 530 -15.21 24.51 -33.69
N GLY A 531 -14.31 24.97 -34.55
CA GLY A 531 -14.32 26.34 -35.08
C GLY A 531 -14.09 27.41 -34.01
N ASP A 532 -13.76 28.63 -34.44
CA ASP A 532 -13.31 29.78 -33.62
C ASP A 532 -13.77 29.74 -32.15
N MET A 533 -12.87 29.32 -31.27
CA MET A 533 -13.08 29.33 -29.83
C MET A 533 -12.35 30.49 -29.18
N ASP A 534 -13.07 31.17 -28.29
CA ASP A 534 -12.49 32.08 -27.31
C ASP A 534 -12.10 31.27 -26.07
N LEU A 535 -10.84 30.83 -26.01
CA LEU A 535 -10.24 30.18 -24.83
C LEU A 535 -10.15 31.13 -23.62
N LYS A 536 -10.54 32.40 -23.80
CA LYS A 536 -10.68 33.42 -22.75
C LYS A 536 -12.14 33.81 -22.53
N ALA A 537 -13.09 32.98 -22.99
CA ALA A 537 -14.51 33.24 -22.76
C ALA A 537 -14.75 33.45 -21.26
N PRO A 538 -15.41 34.56 -20.87
CA PRO A 538 -15.71 34.80 -19.47
C PRO A 538 -16.60 33.68 -18.93
N MET A 539 -16.31 33.27 -17.70
CA MET A 539 -17.09 32.27 -16.98
C MET A 539 -18.42 32.86 -16.52
N GLU A 540 -19.41 32.77 -17.39
CA GLU A 540 -20.78 33.24 -17.15
C GLU A 540 -21.71 32.09 -16.76
N PHE A 541 -22.73 32.39 -15.96
CA PHE A 541 -23.73 31.43 -15.47
C PHE A 541 -25.14 32.03 -15.60
N PRO A 542 -25.66 32.21 -16.82
CA PRO A 542 -26.97 32.82 -17.05
C PRO A 542 -28.09 31.95 -16.47
N GLU A 543 -29.06 32.61 -15.84
CA GLU A 543 -30.20 31.94 -15.21
C GLU A 543 -31.04 31.19 -16.25
N GLY A 544 -31.40 29.94 -15.94
CA GLY A 544 -32.20 29.07 -16.82
C GLY A 544 -31.42 28.36 -17.93
N MET A 545 -30.08 28.50 -18.00
CA MET A 545 -29.22 27.75 -18.92
C MET A 545 -28.41 26.69 -18.17
N PHE A 546 -27.98 25.64 -18.87
CA PHE A 546 -27.02 24.68 -18.35
C PHE A 546 -25.63 25.32 -18.21
N SER A 547 -24.83 24.82 -17.27
CA SER A 547 -23.47 25.26 -17.01
C SER A 547 -22.62 24.13 -16.46
N ILE A 548 -21.32 24.36 -16.32
CA ILE A 548 -20.43 23.35 -15.70
C ILE A 548 -20.70 23.12 -14.20
N LYS A 549 -21.55 23.94 -13.57
CA LYS A 549 -21.96 23.82 -12.16
C LYS A 549 -23.16 22.92 -11.94
N ASP A 550 -23.86 22.55 -13.01
CA ASP A 550 -24.96 21.60 -12.94
C ASP A 550 -24.41 20.19 -12.77
N SER A 551 -25.13 19.36 -12.02
CA SER A 551 -24.73 17.98 -11.81
C SER A 551 -24.85 17.19 -13.10
N MET A 552 -24.00 16.17 -13.27
CA MET A 552 -24.08 15.24 -14.40
C MET A 552 -25.46 14.60 -14.53
N GLY A 553 -26.13 14.32 -13.40
CA GLY A 553 -27.49 13.79 -13.37
C GLY A 553 -28.52 14.76 -13.93
N GLU A 554 -28.38 16.07 -13.66
CA GLU A 554 -29.24 17.11 -14.23
C GLU A 554 -28.98 17.29 -15.73
N ILE A 555 -27.70 17.38 -16.13
CA ILE A 555 -27.29 17.54 -17.52
C ILE A 555 -27.75 16.35 -18.38
N ALA A 556 -27.71 15.12 -17.84
CA ALA A 556 -28.12 13.92 -18.56
C ALA A 556 -29.61 13.89 -18.96
N ASN A 557 -30.45 14.73 -18.36
CA ASN A 557 -31.85 14.85 -18.77
C ASN A 557 -32.01 15.62 -20.09
N ASN A 558 -30.97 16.31 -20.56
CA ASN A 558 -30.94 17.00 -21.85
C ASN A 558 -29.89 16.34 -22.78
N PRO A 559 -30.31 15.64 -23.86
CA PRO A 559 -29.38 14.92 -24.74
C PRO A 559 -28.29 15.81 -25.38
N GLU A 560 -28.61 17.06 -25.71
CA GLU A 560 -27.68 18.00 -26.35
C GLU A 560 -26.60 18.46 -25.35
N ALA A 561 -27.00 18.83 -24.13
CA ALA A 561 -26.08 19.19 -23.07
C ALA A 561 -25.22 17.99 -22.65
N PHE A 562 -25.83 16.80 -22.57
CA PHE A 562 -25.14 15.57 -22.21
C PHE A 562 -24.12 15.14 -23.26
N GLU A 563 -24.38 15.31 -24.55
CA GLU A 563 -23.41 14.98 -25.59
C GLU A 563 -22.13 15.82 -25.47
N ILE A 564 -22.27 17.11 -25.17
CA ILE A 564 -21.13 18.02 -24.95
C ILE A 564 -20.28 17.53 -23.77
N VAL A 565 -20.94 17.24 -22.66
CA VAL A 565 -20.27 16.83 -21.42
C VAL A 565 -19.68 15.43 -21.54
N SER A 566 -20.37 14.47 -22.15
CA SER A 566 -19.86 13.12 -22.35
C SER A 566 -18.62 13.11 -23.27
N LYS A 567 -18.62 13.92 -24.34
CA LYS A 567 -17.42 14.10 -25.19
C LYS A 567 -16.28 14.77 -24.44
N ALA A 568 -16.56 15.84 -23.70
CA ALA A 568 -15.56 16.52 -22.88
C ALA A 568 -14.96 15.60 -21.81
N PHE A 569 -15.81 14.81 -21.16
CA PHE A 569 -15.41 13.82 -20.16
C PHE A 569 -14.54 12.72 -20.77
N LYS A 570 -14.89 12.21 -21.95
CA LYS A 570 -14.08 11.22 -22.66
C LYS A 570 -12.70 11.76 -23.01
N LEU A 571 -12.60 13.01 -23.47
CA LEU A 571 -11.32 13.66 -23.76
C LEU A 571 -10.49 13.93 -22.49
N ALA A 572 -11.16 14.25 -21.38
CA ALA A 572 -10.52 14.57 -20.12
C ALA A 572 -10.00 13.35 -19.36
N MET A 573 -10.80 12.29 -19.34
CA MET A 573 -10.59 11.14 -18.45
C MET A 573 -10.33 9.84 -19.21
N ASN A 574 -10.38 9.84 -20.55
CA ASN A 574 -10.33 8.65 -21.41
C ASN A 574 -11.34 7.56 -21.01
N MET A 575 -12.53 7.98 -20.57
CA MET A 575 -13.60 7.10 -20.13
C MET A 575 -14.93 7.50 -20.77
N GLU A 576 -15.76 6.52 -21.13
CA GLU A 576 -17.11 6.81 -21.61
C GLU A 576 -18.06 7.09 -20.44
N LEU A 577 -18.71 8.26 -20.47
CA LEU A 577 -19.76 8.60 -19.53
C LEU A 577 -21.11 8.17 -20.09
N LYS A 578 -21.72 7.15 -19.48
CA LYS A 578 -23.03 6.60 -19.86
C LYS A 578 -23.97 6.49 -18.66
N PRO A 579 -25.21 6.96 -18.76
CA PRO A 579 -26.20 6.79 -17.70
C PRO A 579 -26.47 5.32 -17.40
N GLY A 580 -26.34 4.94 -16.12
CA GLY A 580 -26.64 3.59 -15.62
C GLY A 580 -25.52 2.56 -15.79
N GLU A 581 -24.34 2.95 -16.29
CA GLU A 581 -23.20 2.05 -16.49
C GLU A 581 -21.96 2.52 -15.70
N GLY A 582 -21.13 1.56 -15.28
CA GLY A 582 -19.81 1.83 -14.69
C GLY A 582 -19.86 2.78 -13.48
N MET A 583 -19.13 3.89 -13.57
CA MET A 583 -19.02 4.89 -12.49
C MET A 583 -20.21 5.87 -12.42
N TRP A 584 -21.27 5.67 -13.22
CA TRP A 584 -22.38 6.62 -13.30
C TRP A 584 -22.97 7.04 -11.95
N ASP A 585 -23.13 6.09 -11.02
CA ASP A 585 -23.73 6.38 -9.73
C ASP A 585 -22.90 7.32 -8.86
N MET A 586 -21.57 7.31 -9.02
CA MET A 586 -20.67 8.29 -8.42
C MET A 586 -20.74 9.61 -9.19
N MET A 587 -20.58 9.54 -10.51
CA MET A 587 -20.43 10.70 -11.39
C MET A 587 -21.69 11.57 -11.45
N LYS A 588 -22.90 10.99 -11.33
CA LYS A 588 -24.17 11.71 -11.45
C LYS A 588 -24.33 12.86 -10.44
N SER A 589 -23.62 12.77 -9.30
CA SER A 589 -23.61 13.79 -8.25
C SER A 589 -22.54 14.86 -8.42
N MET A 590 -21.59 14.67 -9.33
CA MET A 590 -20.49 15.59 -9.58
C MET A 590 -20.85 16.61 -10.66
N THR A 591 -20.06 17.69 -10.74
CA THR A 591 -20.19 18.76 -11.73
C THR A 591 -18.99 18.75 -12.68
N MET A 592 -19.12 19.31 -13.89
CA MET A 592 -17.96 19.45 -14.81
C MET A 592 -16.86 20.33 -14.21
N GLU A 593 -17.22 21.31 -13.37
CA GLU A 593 -16.26 22.14 -12.62
C GLU A 593 -15.39 21.28 -11.70
N SER A 594 -16.02 20.44 -10.86
CA SER A 594 -15.30 19.55 -9.95
C SER A 594 -14.41 18.54 -10.69
N ILE A 595 -14.85 18.07 -11.86
CA ILE A 595 -14.05 17.16 -12.71
C ILE A 595 -12.85 17.90 -13.30
N GLY A 596 -13.02 19.16 -13.71
CA GLY A 596 -11.93 20.01 -14.18
C GLY A 596 -10.87 20.23 -13.11
N GLU A 597 -11.30 20.52 -11.88
CA GLU A 597 -10.39 20.65 -10.73
C GLU A 597 -9.66 19.34 -10.42
N MET A 598 -10.35 18.20 -10.46
CA MET A 598 -9.72 16.89 -10.28
C MET A 598 -8.74 16.53 -11.39
N ALA A 599 -9.08 16.80 -12.65
CA ALA A 599 -8.21 16.53 -13.79
C ALA A 599 -6.94 17.41 -13.79
N GLY A 600 -6.99 18.59 -13.14
CA GLY A 600 -5.83 19.45 -12.96
C GLY A 600 -5.15 19.79 -14.29
N SER A 601 -3.83 19.60 -14.35
CA SER A 601 -3.02 19.88 -15.55
C SER A 601 -3.17 18.86 -16.69
N MET A 602 -4.04 17.85 -16.56
CA MET A 602 -4.35 16.94 -17.67
C MET A 602 -5.16 17.63 -18.77
N MET A 603 -5.75 18.79 -18.48
CA MET A 603 -6.55 19.56 -19.41
C MET A 603 -5.78 20.79 -19.90
N PRO A 604 -5.85 21.11 -21.20
CA PRO A 604 -5.32 22.37 -21.71
C PRO A 604 -6.01 23.57 -21.04
N ASP A 605 -5.25 24.65 -20.84
CA ASP A 605 -5.79 25.93 -20.36
C ASP A 605 -6.96 26.39 -21.26
N GLY A 606 -8.07 26.84 -20.65
CA GLY A 606 -9.27 27.26 -21.37
C GLY A 606 -10.24 26.14 -21.73
N PHE A 607 -9.94 24.87 -21.41
CA PHE A 607 -10.82 23.75 -21.74
C PHE A 607 -12.16 23.84 -21.00
N ILE A 608 -12.15 24.09 -19.68
CA ILE A 608 -13.38 24.13 -18.87
C ILE A 608 -14.23 25.34 -19.24
N GLU A 609 -13.60 26.48 -19.48
CA GLU A 609 -14.20 27.70 -20.00
C GLU A 609 -14.91 27.43 -21.33
N SER A 610 -14.29 26.63 -22.21
CA SER A 610 -14.90 26.25 -23.48
C SER A 610 -16.13 25.35 -23.35
N VAL A 611 -16.12 24.43 -22.39
CA VAL A 611 -17.26 23.56 -22.10
C VAL A 611 -18.40 24.42 -21.55
N ASN A 612 -18.11 25.32 -20.62
CA ASN A 612 -19.09 26.24 -20.06
C ASN A 612 -19.71 27.14 -21.14
N ALA A 613 -18.89 27.76 -22.00
CA ALA A 613 -19.36 28.63 -23.08
C ALA A 613 -20.31 27.94 -24.07
N LYS A 614 -20.29 26.61 -24.16
CA LYS A 614 -21.26 25.83 -24.94
C LYS A 614 -22.50 25.48 -24.15
N LEU A 615 -22.34 25.04 -22.90
CA LEU A 615 -23.47 24.66 -22.04
C LEU A 615 -24.44 25.83 -21.83
N ILE A 616 -23.91 27.05 -21.66
CA ILE A 616 -24.74 28.25 -21.41
C ILE A 616 -25.60 28.68 -22.61
N LYS A 617 -25.45 28.02 -23.77
CA LYS A 617 -26.31 28.22 -24.95
C LYS A 617 -27.53 27.30 -24.94
N ILE A 618 -27.60 26.34 -24.00
CA ILE A 618 -28.64 25.33 -23.89
C ILE A 618 -29.52 25.63 -22.68
N LYS A 619 -30.83 25.69 -22.89
CA LYS A 619 -31.83 25.92 -21.83
C LYS A 619 -32.05 24.66 -20.99
N LYS A 620 -32.22 24.87 -19.69
CA LYS A 620 -32.61 23.84 -18.71
C LYS A 620 -34.02 23.33 -18.93
#